data_AF-F8E3Z9-F1
#
_entry.id   AF-F8E3Z9-F1
#
_cell.length_a   1.000
_cell.length_b   1.000
_cell.length_c   1.000
_cell.angle_alpha   90.00
_cell.angle_beta   90.00
_cell.angle_gamma   90.00
#
_symmetry.space_group_name_H-M   'P 1'
#
loop_
_entity.id
_entity.type
_entity.pdbx_description
1 polymer ?
#
loop_
_entity_poly.entity_id
_entity_poly.type
_entity_poly.pdbx_seq_one_letter_code
_entity_poly.pdbx_strand_id
1 'polypeptide(L)'
;MPNKKLLEALKLGYEAEKEGLRSYLKFAKETKVISGKNMFVQLASDEVDHLELIERMISSLSEGTTVEKVEVPKGRLSNFMPDQKDVSLQPVET
;
A
#
# COMPACT_ATOMS: atom_id res chain seq x y z
N MET A 1 0.47 15.34 24.42
CA MET A 1 0.85 15.74 23.05
C MET A 1 0.71 14.52 22.15
N PRO A 2 0.17 14.64 20.93
CA PRO A 2 0.18 13.54 19.98
C PRO A 2 1.60 13.02 19.81
N ASN A 3 1.76 11.70 19.72
CA ASN A 3 3.07 11.07 19.65
C ASN A 3 3.80 11.56 18.38
N LYS A 4 4.69 12.55 18.55
CA LYS A 4 5.37 13.24 17.44
C LYS A 4 6.08 12.27 16.50
N LYS A 5 6.69 11.21 17.05
CA LYS A 5 7.36 10.16 16.27
C LYS A 5 6.36 9.38 15.42
N LEU A 6 5.18 9.07 15.95
CA LEU A 6 4.12 8.40 15.20
C LEU A 6 3.60 9.27 14.06
N LEU A 7 3.41 10.58 14.30
CA LEU A 7 2.99 11.51 13.25
C LEU A 7 4.05 11.63 12.14
N GLU A 8 5.33 11.69 12.48
CA GLU A 8 6.43 11.68 11.50
C GLU A 8 6.45 10.37 10.70
N ALA A 9 6.26 9.23 11.34
CA ALA A 9 6.18 7.92 10.67
C ALA A 9 4.99 7.83 9.71
N LEU A 10 3.81 8.33 10.11
CA LEU A 10 2.62 8.35 9.24
C LEU A 10 2.82 9.26 8.03
N LYS A 11 3.44 10.43 8.21
CA LYS A 11 3.77 11.33 7.10
C LYS A 11 4.77 10.70 6.13
N LEU A 12 5.77 9.98 6.66
CA LEU A 12 6.70 9.23 5.83
C LEU A 12 5.98 8.13 5.03
N GLY A 13 5.11 7.35 5.68
CA GLY A 13 4.27 6.36 5.01
C GLY A 13 3.41 6.97 3.91
N TYR A 14 2.73 8.09 4.20
CA TYR A 14 1.90 8.80 3.23
C TYR A 14 2.66 9.20 1.96
N GLU A 15 3.88 9.73 2.09
CA GLU A 15 4.69 10.07 0.92
C GLU A 15 5.20 8.83 0.17
N ALA A 16 5.46 7.73 0.88
CA ALA A 16 5.80 6.45 0.27
C ALA A 16 4.63 5.90 -0.56
N GLU A 17 3.40 5.89 -0.05
CA GLU A 17 2.23 5.39 -0.81
C GLU A 17 1.93 6.29 -2.02
N LYS A 18 2.14 7.60 -1.91
CA LYS A 18 2.06 8.54 -3.03
C LYS A 18 3.07 8.21 -4.14
N GLU A 19 4.29 7.80 -3.78
CA GLU A 19 5.31 7.38 -4.74
C GLU A 19 4.99 6.00 -5.33
N GLY A 20 4.50 5.07 -4.52
CA GLY A 20 3.99 3.77 -4.94
C GLY A 20 2.89 3.91 -5.99
N LEU A 21 1.87 4.73 -5.72
CA LEU A 21 0.78 5.05 -6.64
C LEU A 21 1.30 5.58 -7.99
N ARG A 22 2.19 6.58 -7.96
CA ARG A 22 2.80 7.14 -9.19
C ARG A 22 3.56 6.07 -9.97
N SER A 23 4.34 5.26 -9.27
CA SER A 23 5.17 4.20 -9.86
C SER A 23 4.31 3.13 -10.53
N TYR A 24 3.28 2.63 -9.84
CA TYR A 24 2.40 1.61 -10.41
C TYR A 24 1.58 2.12 -11.58
N LEU A 25 1.08 3.37 -11.54
CA LEU A 25 0.40 3.96 -12.70
C LEU A 25 1.35 4.10 -13.90
N LYS A 26 2.61 4.49 -13.66
CA LYS A 26 3.64 4.53 -14.70
C LYS A 26 3.90 3.14 -15.29
N PHE A 27 4.10 2.13 -14.45
CA PHE A 27 4.34 0.76 -14.90
C PHE A 27 3.14 0.17 -15.65
N ALA A 28 1.91 0.47 -15.20
CA ALA A 28 0.70 0.09 -15.92
C ALA A 28 0.66 0.69 -17.33
N LYS A 29 1.06 1.96 -17.49
CA LYS A 29 1.13 2.63 -18.80
C LYS A 29 2.19 2.02 -19.72
N GLU A 30 3.35 1.65 -19.18
CA GLU A 30 4.48 1.10 -19.93
C GLU A 30 4.32 -0.40 -20.25
N THR A 31 3.50 -1.12 -19.50
CA THR A 31 3.30 -2.57 -19.65
C THR A 31 2.38 -2.89 -20.83
N LYS A 32 2.89 -3.73 -21.75
CA LYS A 32 2.14 -4.21 -22.93
C LYS A 32 1.25 -5.42 -22.63
N VAL A 33 1.68 -6.28 -21.71
CA VAL A 33 0.95 -7.49 -21.33
C VAL A 33 -0.26 -7.11 -20.47
N ILE A 34 -1.46 -7.52 -20.89
CA ILE A 34 -2.72 -7.12 -20.24
C ILE A 34 -2.75 -7.55 -18.77
N SER A 35 -2.32 -8.77 -18.45
CA SER A 35 -2.30 -9.26 -17.06
C SER A 35 -1.36 -8.43 -16.17
N GLY A 36 -0.15 -8.13 -16.64
CA GLY A 36 0.79 -7.26 -15.92
C GLY A 36 0.26 -5.83 -15.73
N LYS A 37 -0.39 -5.27 -16.76
CA LYS A 37 -1.05 -3.96 -16.66
C LYS A 37 -2.14 -3.97 -15.58
N ASN A 38 -3.00 -4.98 -15.59
CA ASN A 38 -4.08 -5.13 -14.60
C ASN A 38 -3.55 -5.34 -13.18
N MET A 39 -2.41 -6.02 -13.03
CA MET A 39 -1.72 -6.16 -11.75
C MET A 39 -1.27 -4.80 -11.22
N PHE A 40 -0.57 -3.99 -12.04
CA PHE A 40 -0.14 -2.65 -11.62
C PHE A 40 -1.30 -1.70 -11.34
N VAL A 41 -2.40 -1.79 -12.09
CA VAL A 41 -3.62 -1.01 -11.80
C VAL A 41 -4.21 -1.41 -10.44
N GLN A 42 -4.22 -2.69 -10.09
CA GLN A 42 -4.69 -3.15 -8.77
C GLN A 42 -3.77 -2.64 -7.65
N LEU A 43 -2.45 -2.74 -7.82
CA LEU A 43 -1.48 -2.20 -6.85
C LEU A 43 -1.66 -0.69 -6.66
N ALA A 44 -1.80 0.07 -7.75
CA ALA A 44 -2.12 1.50 -7.68
C ALA A 44 -3.41 1.78 -6.91
N SER A 45 -4.43 0.94 -7.09
CA SER A 45 -5.69 1.09 -6.35
C SER A 45 -5.54 0.78 -4.87
N ASP A 46 -4.74 -0.21 -4.49
CA ASP A 46 -4.44 -0.53 -3.09
C ASP A 46 -3.73 0.66 -2.41
N GLU A 47 -2.82 1.36 -3.09
CA GLU A 47 -2.18 2.56 -2.53
C GLU A 47 -3.12 3.73 -2.28
N VAL A 48 -4.23 3.84 -3.02
CA VAL A 48 -5.28 4.84 -2.72
C VAL A 48 -5.95 4.53 -1.39
N ASP A 49 -6.31 3.26 -1.15
CA ASP A 49 -6.93 2.84 0.10
C ASP A 49 -5.97 3.07 1.29
N HIS A 50 -4.66 2.80 1.09
CA HIS A 50 -3.62 3.05 2.08
C HIS A 50 -3.48 4.55 2.41
N LEU A 51 -3.51 5.42 1.40
CA LEU A 51 -3.45 6.87 1.60
C LEU A 51 -4.62 7.38 2.44
N GLU A 52 -5.86 6.99 2.10
CA GLU A 52 -7.04 7.36 2.88
C GLU A 52 -6.96 6.87 4.33
N LEU A 53 -6.43 5.66 4.51
CA LEU A 53 -6.22 5.08 5.82
C LEU A 53 -5.22 5.91 6.65
N ILE A 54 -4.07 6.28 6.07
CA ILE A 54 -3.06 7.09 6.73
C ILE A 54 -3.60 8.49 7.04
N GLU A 55 -4.38 9.11 6.16
CA GLU A 55 -5.02 10.40 6.39
C GLU A 55 -5.99 10.37 7.59
N ARG A 56 -6.80 9.31 7.70
CA ARG A 56 -7.66 9.09 8.86
C ARG A 56 -6.86 8.98 10.15
N MET A 57 -5.75 8.20 10.14
CA MET A 57 -4.88 8.06 11.31
C MET A 57 -4.23 9.40 11.73
N ILE A 58 -3.75 10.18 10.77
CA ILE A 58 -3.16 11.52 11.02
C ILE A 58 -4.22 12.45 11.63
N SER A 59 -5.45 12.41 11.11
CA SER A 59 -6.57 13.23 11.61
C SER A 59 -6.93 12.85 13.04
N SER A 60 -7.13 11.56 13.33
CA SER A 60 -7.43 11.08 14.68
C SER A 60 -6.33 11.45 15.69
N LEU A 61 -5.05 11.32 15.31
CA LEU A 61 -3.94 11.74 16.18
C LEU A 61 -3.94 13.24 16.45
N SER A 62 -4.29 14.05 15.45
CA SER A 62 -4.33 15.51 15.58
C SER A 62 -5.46 15.97 16.50
N GLU A 63 -6.58 15.25 16.50
CA GLU A 63 -7.74 15.47 17.37
C GLU A 63 -7.55 14.92 18.79
N GLY A 64 -6.49 14.15 19.05
CA GLY A 64 -6.24 13.50 20.33
C GLY A 64 -7.12 12.26 20.57
N THR A 65 -7.77 11.76 19.53
CA THR A 65 -8.62 10.57 19.56
C THR A 65 -7.75 9.31 19.46
N THR A 66 -8.18 8.22 20.07
CA THR A 66 -7.47 6.94 19.92
C THR A 66 -7.60 6.48 18.48
N VAL A 67 -6.47 6.17 17.84
CA VAL A 67 -6.47 5.51 16.52
C VAL A 67 -7.09 4.13 16.73
N GLU A 68 -8.33 3.95 16.28
CA GLU A 68 -8.97 2.64 16.30
C GLU A 68 -8.18 1.66 15.43
N LYS A 69 -8.26 0.35 15.74
CA LYS A 69 -7.74 -0.68 14.84
C LYS A 69 -8.49 -0.55 13.52
N VAL A 70 -7.81 -0.07 12.49
CA VAL A 70 -8.41 -0.05 11.17
C VAL A 70 -8.23 -1.43 10.55
N GLU A 71 -9.34 -2.04 10.15
CA GLU A 71 -9.29 -3.22 9.29
C GLU A 71 -8.69 -2.81 7.95
N VAL A 72 -7.49 -3.31 7.67
CA VAL A 72 -6.87 -3.17 6.35
C VAL A 72 -7.61 -4.13 5.42
N PRO A 73 -8.24 -3.63 4.34
CA PRO A 73 -8.85 -4.51 3.35
C PRO A 73 -7.83 -5.54 2.86
N LYS A 74 -8.27 -6.78 2.61
CA LYS A 74 -7.40 -7.76 1.95
C LYS A 74 -6.98 -7.20 0.59
N GLY A 75 -5.68 -7.24 0.30
CA GLY A 75 -5.14 -6.82 -1.00
C GLY A 75 -5.88 -7.52 -2.14
N ARG A 76 -6.20 -6.78 -3.19
CA ARG A 76 -7.03 -7.26 -4.32
C ARG A 76 -6.39 -8.42 -5.08
N LEU A 77 -5.07 -8.54 -4.95
CA LEU A 77 -4.26 -9.60 -5.54
C LEU A 77 -4.16 -10.88 -4.70
N SER A 78 -4.78 -10.95 -3.53
CA SER A 78 -4.65 -12.09 -2.59
C SER A 78 -5.08 -13.45 -3.15
N ASN A 79 -5.95 -13.48 -4.17
CA ASN A 79 -6.36 -14.71 -4.85
C ASN A 79 -5.46 -15.12 -6.03
N PHE A 80 -4.51 -14.25 -6.41
CA PHE A 80 -3.71 -14.40 -7.63
C PHE A 80 -2.20 -14.44 -7.32
N MET A 81 -1.77 -13.80 -6.24
CA MET A 81 -0.37 -13.81 -5.82
C MET A 81 -0.02 -15.07 -5.03
N PRO A 82 1.20 -15.59 -5.22
CA PRO A 82 1.75 -16.60 -4.34
C PRO A 82 1.78 -16.06 -2.89
N ASP A 83 1.41 -16.90 -1.95
CA ASP A 83 1.47 -16.63 -0.52
C ASP A 83 2.94 -16.62 -0.06
N GLN A 84 3.25 -16.03 1.10
CA GLN A 84 4.62 -15.99 1.62
C GLN A 84 5.22 -17.40 1.80
N LYS A 85 4.39 -18.40 2.07
CA LYS A 85 4.78 -19.81 2.09
C LYS A 85 5.27 -20.32 0.72
N ASP A 86 4.73 -19.76 -0.38
CA ASP A 86 5.04 -20.15 -1.75
C ASP A 86 6.35 -19.52 -2.26
N VAL A 87 6.85 -18.46 -1.60
CA VAL A 87 8.15 -17.82 -1.89
C VAL A 87 9.31 -18.81 -1.73
N SER A 88 9.18 -19.77 -0.81
CA SER A 88 10.19 -20.83 -0.59
C SER A 88 10.30 -21.84 -1.73
N LEU A 89 9.39 -21.82 -2.71
CA LEU A 89 9.32 -22.78 -3.81
C LEU A 89 9.93 -22.27 -5.12
N GLN A 90 10.34 -21.00 -5.18
CA GLN A 90 10.94 -20.47 -6.40
C GLN A 90 12.46 -20.68 -6.38
N PRO A 91 13.03 -21.44 -7.34
CA PRO A 91 14.47 -21.48 -7.49
C PRO A 91 14.95 -20.06 -7.84
N VAL A 92 15.81 -19.50 -6.99
CA VAL A 92 16.55 -18.29 -7.33
C VAL A 92 17.58 -18.74 -8.36
N GLU A 93 17.34 -18.47 -9.64
CA GLU A 93 18.39 -18.60 -10.64
C GLU A 93 19.47 -17.55 -10.32
N THR A 94 20.58 -18.03 -9.75
CA THR A 94 21.82 -17.28 -9.50
C THR A 94 22.68 -17.22 -10.75
#